data_AF-A0A367LSR3-F1
#
_entry.id   AF-A0A367LSR3-F1
#
_cell.length_a   1.000
_cell.length_b   1.000
_cell.length_c   1.000
_cell.angle_alpha   90.00
_cell.angle_beta   90.00
_cell.angle_gamma   90.00
#
_symmetry.space_group_name_H-M   'P 1'
#
loop_
_entity.id
_entity.type
_entity.pdbx_description
1 polymer ?
#
loop_
_entity_poly.entity_id
_entity_poly.type
_entity_poly.pdbx_seq_one_letter_code
_entity_poly.pdbx_strand_id
1 'polypeptide(L)' 'DPARYTSGYTFDASAHPLYNALAAFAPGSATVIPALAESWDVSADGLVYTFRLRQGVKFHSTDYVKP' A
#
# COMPACT_ATOMS: atom_id res chain seq x y z
N ASP A 1 -8.14 9.57 8.00
CA ASP A 1 -7.62 9.85 6.65
C ASP A 1 -6.10 9.96 6.72
N PRO A 2 -5.35 8.90 6.40
CA PRO A 2 -3.90 8.90 6.48
C PRO A 2 -3.23 9.90 5.51
N ALA A 3 -3.95 10.41 4.49
CA ALA A 3 -3.44 11.45 3.61
C ALA A 3 -3.33 12.83 4.30
N ARG A 4 -3.92 13.01 5.48
CA ARG A 4 -3.92 14.29 6.24
C ARG A 4 -2.98 14.33 7.44
N TYR A 5 -2.25 13.26 7.74
CA TYR A 5 -1.40 13.19 8.92
C TYR A 5 0.05 12.87 8.56
N THR A 6 0.99 13.59 9.18
CA THR A 6 2.45 13.46 8.96
C THR A 6 3.18 12.80 10.14
N SER A 7 2.47 12.45 11.22
CA SER A 7 3.04 11.80 12.41
C SER A 7 3.04 10.28 12.28
N GLY A 8 4.20 9.65 12.54
CA GLY A 8 4.38 8.19 12.40
C GLY A 8 3.43 7.35 13.25
N TYR A 9 3.12 7.79 14.48
CA TYR A 9 2.21 7.08 15.37
C TYR A 9 0.77 6.98 14.85
N THR A 10 0.27 8.03 14.20
CA THR A 10 -1.09 8.04 13.63
C THR A 10 -1.14 7.28 12.31
N PHE A 11 -0.06 7.31 11.52
CA PHE A 11 0.09 6.53 10.31
C PHE A 11 0.10 5.02 10.61
N ASP A 12 0.90 4.56 11.57
CA ASP A 12 0.96 3.14 11.94
C ASP A 12 -0.37 2.63 12.51
N ALA A 13 -1.01 3.41 13.39
CA ALA A 13 -2.23 3.00 14.08
C ALA A 13 -3.48 3.00 13.18
N SER A 14 -3.50 3.79 12.10
CA SER A 14 -4.68 3.92 11.23
C SER A 14 -4.48 3.38 9.81
N ALA A 15 -3.27 3.42 9.25
CA ALA A 15 -3.01 2.99 7.89
C ALA A 15 -2.76 1.47 7.81
N HIS A 16 -1.88 0.93 8.65
CA HIS A 16 -1.53 -0.49 8.61
C HIS A 16 -2.68 -1.48 8.89
N PRO A 17 -3.63 -1.23 9.81
CA PRO A 17 -4.73 -2.17 10.04
C PRO A 17 -5.90 -2.02 9.05
N LEU A 18 -6.00 -0.91 8.32
CA LEU A 18 -7.17 -0.58 7.47
C LEU A 18 -6.85 -0.49 5.97
N TYR A 19 -5.57 -0.43 5.58
CA TYR A 19 -5.16 -0.22 4.19
C TYR A 19 -3.99 -1.12 3.84
N ASN A 20 -3.93 -1.54 2.56
CA ASN A 20 -2.77 -2.21 1.99
C ASN A 20 -2.00 -1.25 1.09
N ALA A 21 -0.69 -1.14 1.31
CA ALA A 21 0.21 -0.42 0.43
C ALA A 21 0.52 -1.22 -0.87
N LEU A 22 1.02 -0.54 -1.90
CA LEU A 22 1.46 -1.19 -3.15
C LEU A 22 2.65 -2.14 -2.90
N ALA A 23 3.60 -1.70 -2.09
CA ALA A 23 4.74 -2.48 -1.61
C ALA A 23 4.89 -2.30 -0.09
N ALA A 24 5.53 -3.26 0.57
CA ALA A 24 5.77 -3.26 2.01
C ALA A 24 7.24 -3.52 2.32
N PHE A 25 7.63 -3.38 3.58
CA PHE A 25 8.95 -3.80 4.05
C PHE A 25 8.89 -5.21 4.64
N ALA A 26 9.88 -6.05 4.34
CA ALA A 26 9.99 -7.37 4.95
C ALA A 26 10.20 -7.21 6.47
N PRO A 27 9.56 -8.05 7.32
CA PRO A 27 9.66 -7.93 8.77
C PRO A 27 11.10 -7.85 9.25
N GLY A 28 11.43 -6.79 10.00
CA GLY A 28 12.77 -6.60 10.56
C GLY A 28 13.84 -6.13 9.58
N SER A 29 13.48 -5.70 8.35
CA SER A 29 14.45 -5.16 7.39
C SER A 29 13.87 -3.99 6.57
N ALA A 30 14.75 -3.23 5.93
CA ALA A 30 14.36 -2.22 4.94
C ALA A 30 14.17 -2.80 3.51
N THR A 31 14.10 -4.12 3.38
CA THR A 31 13.92 -4.77 2.07
C THR A 31 12.49 -4.58 1.60
N VAL A 32 12.31 -4.00 0.42
CA VAL A 32 10.99 -3.79 -0.19
C VAL A 32 10.49 -5.11 -0.80
N ILE A 33 9.25 -5.48 -0.47
CA ILE A 33 8.57 -6.70 -0.94
C ILE A 33 7.18 -6.38 -1.53
N PRO A 34 6.65 -7.24 -2.41
CA PRO A 34 5.29 -7.09 -2.95
C PRO A 34 4.21 -7.10 -1.86
N ALA A 35 3.20 -6.25 -2.03
CA ALA A 35 2.01 -6.19 -1.17
C ALA A 35 0.73 -6.23 -2.05
N LEU A 36 0.02 -5.11 -2.20
CA LEU A 36 -1.14 -5.02 -3.11
C LEU A 36 -0.71 -5.15 -4.59
N ALA A 37 0.44 -4.58 -4.94
CA ALA A 37 1.08 -4.85 -6.20
C ALA A 37 1.84 -6.18 -6.11
N GLU A 38 1.67 -7.04 -7.11
CA GLU A 38 2.43 -8.30 -7.23
C GLU A 38 3.82 -8.08 -7.82
N SER A 39 4.00 -7.03 -8.63
CA SER A 39 5.26 -6.62 -9.21
C SER A 39 5.22 -5.16 -9.68
N TRP A 40 6.38 -4.60 -9.99
CA TRP A 40 6.49 -3.30 -10.65
C TRP A 40 7.73 -3.22 -11.53
N ASP A 41 7.64 -2.42 -12.58
CA ASP A 41 8.78 -2.02 -13.41
C ASP A 41 9.16 -0.57 -13.13
N VAL A 42 10.44 -0.25 -13.25
CA VAL A 42 10.99 1.10 -13.11
C VAL A 42 11.63 1.49 -14.43
N SER A 43 11.31 2.67 -14.95
CA SER A 43 11.94 3.22 -16.16
C SER A 43 13.43 3.46 -15.96
N ALA A 44 14.18 3.52 -17.06
CA ALA A 44 15.63 3.73 -17.01
C ALA A 44 16.05 5.07 -16.36
N ASP A 45 15.19 6.09 -16.45
CA ASP A 45 15.39 7.39 -15.79
C ASP A 45 14.92 7.41 -14.32
N GLY A 46 14.31 6.33 -13.83
CA GLY A 46 13.83 6.20 -12.47
C GLY A 46 12.61 7.06 -12.12
N LEU A 47 11.95 7.67 -13.11
CA LEU A 47 10.83 8.60 -12.88
C LEU A 47 9.45 7.94 -13.07
N VAL A 48 9.38 6.80 -13.74
CA VAL A 48 8.13 6.08 -14.02
C VAL A 48 8.16 4.72 -13.34
N TYR A 49 7.15 4.49 -12.50
CA TYR A 49 6.93 3.22 -11.83
C TYR A 49 5.60 2.63 -12.30
N THR A 50 5.64 1.44 -12.90
CA THR A 50 4.44 0.75 -13.38
C THR A 50 4.15 -0.43 -12.49
N PHE A 51 3.11 -0.33 -11.66
CA PHE A 51 2.70 -1.39 -10.73
C PHE A 51 1.65 -2.31 -11.37
N ARG A 52 1.84 -3.63 -11.21
CA ARG A 52 0.83 -4.64 -11.53
C ARG A 52 0.13 -5.05 -10.25
N LEU A 53 -1.18 -4.83 -10.18
CA LEU A 53 -1.99 -5.14 -9.00
C LEU A 53 -2.48 -6.59 -9.05
N ARG A 54 -2.55 -7.23 -7.89
CA ARG A 54 -3.20 -8.54 -7.75
C ARG A 54 -4.62 -8.48 -8.31
N GLN A 55 -5.06 -9.54 -8.97
CA GLN A 55 -6.42 -9.59 -9.52
C GLN A 55 -7.45 -9.93 -8.43
N GLY A 56 -8.67 -9.36 -8.56
CA GLY A 56 -9.79 -9.68 -7.67
C GLY A 56 -9.69 -9.13 -6.26
N VAL A 57 -8.85 -8.13 -6.01
CA VAL A 57 -8.77 -7.48 -4.70
C VAL A 57 -10.09 -6.82 -4.36
N LYS A 58 -10.53 -6.99 -3.11
CA LYS A 58 -11.77 -6.41 -2.60
C LYS A 58 -11.46 -5.29 -1.64
N PHE A 59 -12.20 -4.21 -1.77
CA PHE A 59 -12.22 -3.15 -0.78
C PHE A 59 -13.12 -3.55 0.40
N HIS A 60 -12.90 -2.92 1.55
CA HIS A 60 -13.76 -3.10 2.70
C HIS A 60 -15.21 -2.69 2.36
N SER A 61 -16.18 -3.53 2.74
CA SER A 61 -17.60 -3.25 2.57
C SER A 61 -18.32 -3.48 3.90
N THR A 62 -19.12 -2.51 4.32
CA THR A 62 -20.05 -2.59 5.46
C THR A 62 -21.39 -1.96 5.04
N ASP A 63 -22.44 -2.09 5.85
CA ASP A 63 -23.76 -1.53 5.52
C ASP A 63 -23.76 0.00 5.30
N TYR A 64 -22.76 0.68 5.88
CA TYR A 64 -22.57 2.14 5.78
C TYR A 64 -21.38 2.54 4.89
N VAL A 65 -20.57 1.58 4.43
CA VAL A 65 -19.40 1.82 3.57
C VAL A 65 -19.48 0.83 2.41
N LYS A 66 -19.92 1.30 1.26
CA LYS A 66 -19.89 0.54 0.01
C LYS A 66 -18.76 1.08 -0.87
N PRO A 67 -17.97 0.21 -1.51
CA PRO A 67 -16.92 0.66 -2.43
C PRO A 67 -17.49 1.39 -3.65
#